data_AF-A0A1Y3W3U0-F1
#
_entry.id   AF-A0A1Y3W3U0-F1
#
_cell.length_a   1.000
_cell.length_b   1.000
_cell.length_c   1.000
_cell.angle_alpha   90.00
_cell.angle_beta   90.00
_cell.angle_gamma   90.00
#
_symmetry.space_group_name_H-M   'P 1'
#
loop_
_entity.id
_entity.type
_entity.pdbx_description
1 polymer ?
#
loop_
_entity_poly.entity_id
_entity_poly.type
_entity_poly.pdbx_seq_one_letter_code
_entity_poly.pdbx_strand_id
1 'polypeptide(L)'
;MSEKEYVRKQKEDRPVVAICYDFDKTVSPDDMQAQGYIQSVGYDIPEFWKKSNILAAENEMDQNLAYMYLMKQEAEGKVLFTRRKLAEYGANVKLFPGVEQWFERIRKYGKEQGVIVEHYIISSGLKEMIEGTSVARSGAFEKIYASSFYFNDHDVAVWPAQVINYTSKTQFLFRIEKGVLDINDPAVNESFSPEEIRVPFRNIVYIGDSDTDIPCMKLVTTYGGHSIGVYDAQTEDKAKVYKMMRDGRIRYFAPADYTENSELDRLVKSIIDRTAANESLEALHYQCKRERIEADRKSSEEDREKAGLLMELENSPNFASTHSVIRKLRKIDDWTPEEREVLLQTAEKNSQVYSVLQDPDIREFYRGILGKIHPLTEEARKIKEIIENRKY
;
A
#
# COMPACT_ATOMS: atom_id res chain seq x y z
N MET A 1 24.48 17.63 -15.66
CA MET A 1 23.64 16.62 -15.00
C MET A 1 24.05 15.29 -15.59
N SER A 2 24.42 14.29 -14.79
CA SER A 2 24.69 12.96 -15.36
C SER A 2 23.39 12.44 -15.98
N GLU A 3 23.41 12.12 -17.27
CA GLU A 3 22.33 11.41 -17.98
C GLU A 3 22.26 9.95 -17.49
N LYS A 4 22.05 9.76 -16.19
CA LYS A 4 21.83 8.44 -15.64
C LYS A 4 20.38 8.07 -15.97
N GLU A 5 20.22 7.12 -16.88
CA GLU A 5 18.93 6.52 -17.16
C GLU A 5 18.54 5.61 -15.99
N TYR A 6 17.35 5.83 -15.42
CA TYR A 6 16.85 5.06 -14.29
C TYR A 6 15.96 3.91 -14.78
N VAL A 7 16.25 2.70 -14.31
CA VAL A 7 15.42 1.52 -14.59
C VAL A 7 14.32 1.45 -13.53
N ARG A 8 13.06 1.56 -13.98
CA ARG A 8 11.86 1.51 -13.13
C ARG A 8 11.06 0.24 -13.40
N LYS A 9 10.52 -0.37 -12.35
CA LYS A 9 9.57 -1.48 -12.48
C LYS A 9 8.18 -0.93 -12.80
N GLN A 10 7.55 -1.49 -13.81
CA GLN A 10 6.19 -1.11 -14.25
C GLN A 10 5.20 -2.20 -13.87
N LYS A 11 3.94 -1.79 -13.66
CA LYS A 11 2.87 -2.74 -13.34
C LYS A 11 2.81 -3.87 -14.37
N GLU A 12 2.64 -5.09 -13.87
CA GLU A 12 2.59 -6.31 -14.69
C GLU A 12 1.16 -6.86 -14.76
N ASP A 13 0.94 -7.81 -15.67
CA ASP A 13 -0.34 -8.51 -15.83
C ASP A 13 -0.71 -9.37 -14.61
N ARG A 14 0.29 -9.80 -13.85
CA ARG A 14 0.12 -10.57 -12.62
C ARG A 14 0.27 -9.67 -11.39
N PRO A 15 -0.56 -9.87 -10.36
CA PRO A 15 -0.42 -9.13 -9.12
C PRO A 15 0.92 -9.42 -8.47
N VAL A 16 1.46 -8.42 -7.77
CA VAL A 16 2.76 -8.55 -7.10
C VAL A 16 2.61 -8.33 -5.62
N VAL A 17 3.21 -9.22 -4.85
CA VAL A 17 3.41 -9.11 -3.41
C VAL A 17 4.86 -8.73 -3.16
N ALA A 18 5.08 -7.59 -2.50
CA ALA A 18 6.39 -7.22 -2.00
C ALA A 18 6.51 -7.63 -0.54
N ILE A 19 7.50 -8.46 -0.22
CA ILE A 19 7.83 -8.82 1.16
C ILE A 19 9.09 -8.06 1.56
N CYS A 20 8.91 -7.10 2.46
CA CYS A 20 9.93 -6.24 3.01
C CYS A 20 10.38 -6.77 4.36
N TYR A 21 11.69 -6.89 4.57
CA TYR A 21 12.28 -7.38 5.81
C TYR A 21 13.17 -6.29 6.42
N ASP A 22 13.10 -6.12 7.75
CA ASP A 22 14.31 -5.71 8.46
C ASP A 22 15.35 -6.85 8.40
N PHE A 23 16.60 -6.56 8.76
CA PHE A 23 17.67 -7.55 8.71
C PHE A 23 18.05 -8.07 10.09
N ASP A 24 18.59 -7.20 10.94
CA ASP A 24 19.01 -7.56 12.29
C ASP A 24 17.80 -7.99 13.13
N LYS A 25 17.96 -9.07 13.90
CA LYS A 25 16.91 -9.71 14.73
C LYS A 25 15.64 -10.13 13.98
N THR A 26 15.66 -10.07 12.66
CA THR A 26 14.55 -10.45 11.78
C THR A 26 14.96 -11.58 10.83
N VAL A 27 16.03 -11.37 10.06
CA VAL A 27 16.63 -12.36 9.14
C VAL A 27 17.87 -13.00 9.77
N SER A 28 18.67 -12.20 10.49
CA SER A 28 19.72 -12.68 11.41
C SER A 28 19.23 -12.63 12.86
N PRO A 29 19.71 -13.49 13.76
CA PRO A 29 19.32 -13.46 15.18
C PRO A 29 19.95 -12.29 15.95
N ASP A 30 21.11 -11.82 15.50
CA ASP A 30 21.91 -10.80 16.17
C ASP A 30 22.17 -9.60 15.23
N ASP A 31 22.60 -8.50 15.83
CA ASP A 31 23.10 -7.33 15.11
C ASP A 31 24.33 -7.73 14.28
N MET A 32 24.33 -7.48 12.97
CA MET A 32 25.37 -7.96 12.05
C MET A 32 26.77 -7.49 12.44
N GLN A 33 26.91 -6.27 12.99
CA GLN A 33 28.19 -5.72 13.43
C GLN A 33 28.77 -6.48 14.64
N ALA A 34 27.90 -7.09 15.45
CA ALA A 34 28.29 -7.91 16.60
C ALA A 34 28.83 -9.28 16.19
N GLN A 35 28.69 -9.67 14.93
CA GLN A 35 29.08 -10.99 14.41
C GLN A 35 30.48 -10.98 13.78
N GLY A 36 31.44 -10.34 14.44
CA GLY A 36 32.87 -10.42 14.11
C GLY A 36 33.58 -9.07 13.96
N TYR A 37 32.87 -8.03 13.49
CA TYR A 37 33.48 -6.72 13.30
C TYR A 37 33.91 -6.10 14.64
N ILE A 38 32.99 -5.98 15.60
CA ILE A 38 33.25 -5.30 16.88
C ILE A 38 34.43 -5.94 17.63
N GLN A 39 34.52 -7.27 17.59
CA GLN A 39 35.61 -8.02 18.20
C GLN A 39 36.94 -7.77 17.47
N SER A 40 36.92 -7.63 16.14
CA SER A 40 38.13 -7.37 15.35
C SER A 40 38.80 -6.02 15.65
N VAL A 41 38.03 -5.05 16.17
CA VAL A 41 38.55 -3.74 16.61
C VAL A 41 38.85 -3.68 18.10
N GLY A 42 38.77 -4.82 18.80
CA GLY A 42 39.17 -4.99 20.19
C GLY A 42 38.12 -4.58 21.22
N TYR A 43 36.84 -4.54 20.84
CA TYR A 43 35.75 -4.20 21.75
C TYR A 43 34.89 -5.41 22.12
N ASP A 44 34.32 -5.35 23.32
CA ASP A 44 33.14 -6.13 23.68
C ASP A 44 31.87 -5.44 23.13
N ILE A 45 30.84 -6.23 22.80
CA ILE A 45 29.63 -5.75 22.10
C ILE A 45 28.90 -4.65 22.91
N PRO A 46 28.53 -4.87 24.20
CA PRO A 46 27.94 -3.84 25.05
C PRO A 46 28.78 -2.56 25.16
N GLU A 47 30.11 -2.67 25.23
CA GLU A 47 31.00 -1.51 25.37
C GLU A 47 30.97 -0.64 24.11
N PHE A 48 31.04 -1.27 22.93
CA PHE A 48 30.96 -0.59 21.65
C PHE A 48 29.65 0.20 21.51
N TRP A 49 28.51 -0.45 21.78
CA TRP A 49 27.20 0.20 21.68
C TRP A 49 27.02 1.30 22.72
N LYS A 50 27.52 1.12 23.94
CA LYS A 50 27.50 2.17 24.96
C LYS A 50 28.28 3.40 24.49
N LYS A 51 29.49 3.20 23.95
CA LYS A 51 30.32 4.29 23.41
C LYS A 51 29.63 5.00 22.25
N SER A 52 29.05 4.26 21.32
CA SER A 52 28.28 4.81 20.19
C SER A 52 27.08 5.64 20.66
N ASN A 53 26.34 5.16 21.65
CA ASN A 53 25.16 5.84 22.17
C ASN A 53 25.51 7.11 22.94
N ILE A 54 26.61 7.11 23.70
CA ILE A 54 27.14 8.31 24.37
C ILE A 54 27.56 9.34 23.32
N LEU A 55 28.33 8.91 22.32
CA LEU A 55 28.76 9.78 21.23
C LEU A 55 27.56 10.44 20.53
N ALA A 56 26.51 9.66 20.25
CA ALA A 56 25.28 10.17 19.66
C ALA A 56 24.61 11.23 20.56
N ALA A 57 24.44 10.93 21.84
CA ALA A 57 23.75 11.81 22.78
C ALA A 57 24.51 13.13 23.04
N GLU A 58 25.84 13.08 23.18
CA GLU A 58 26.66 14.25 23.47
C GLU A 58 26.80 15.21 22.27
N ASN A 59 26.55 14.73 21.05
CA ASN A 59 26.79 15.48 19.81
C ASN A 59 25.54 15.63 18.93
N GLU A 60 24.35 15.30 19.45
CA GLU A 60 23.08 15.33 18.71
C GLU A 60 23.12 14.55 17.38
N MET A 61 23.87 13.44 17.35
CA MET A 61 23.98 12.63 16.13
C MET A 61 22.81 11.65 16.01
N ASP A 62 22.39 11.37 14.77
CA ASP A 62 21.63 10.16 14.48
C ASP A 62 22.43 8.93 14.98
N GLN A 63 21.76 8.00 15.65
CA GLN A 63 22.42 6.83 16.24
C GLN A 63 23.13 5.96 15.19
N ASN A 64 22.59 5.91 13.96
CA ASN A 64 23.24 5.18 12.88
C ASN A 64 24.49 5.89 12.39
N LEU A 65 24.45 7.21 12.25
CA LEU A 65 25.64 8.01 11.95
C LEU A 65 26.73 7.83 13.02
N ALA A 66 26.34 7.82 14.30
CA ALA A 66 27.27 7.65 15.41
C ALA A 66 27.97 6.28 15.37
N TYR A 67 27.24 5.17 15.17
CA TYR A 67 27.89 3.86 15.11
C TYR A 67 28.75 3.74 13.86
N MET A 68 28.31 4.25 12.71
CA MET A 68 29.08 4.17 11.46
C MET A 68 30.40 4.94 11.57
N TYR A 69 30.34 6.13 12.17
CA TYR A 69 31.53 6.92 12.47
C TYR A 69 32.45 6.19 13.44
N LEU A 70 31.91 5.65 14.53
CA LEU A 70 32.69 4.93 15.53
C LEU A 70 33.33 3.66 14.94
N MET A 71 32.62 2.92 14.08
CA MET A 71 33.19 1.79 13.36
C MET A 71 34.43 2.25 12.59
N LYS A 72 34.29 3.23 11.68
CA LYS A 72 35.40 3.72 10.88
C LYS A 72 36.58 4.16 11.76
N GLN A 73 36.32 4.94 12.81
CA GLN A 73 37.36 5.45 13.71
C GLN A 73 38.10 4.32 14.43
N GLU A 74 37.39 3.33 14.97
CA GLU A 74 38.01 2.24 15.73
C GLU A 74 38.74 1.21 14.85
N ALA A 75 38.44 1.19 13.55
CA ALA A 75 39.18 0.39 12.60
C ALA A 75 40.57 0.94 12.29
N GLU A 76 40.80 2.25 12.44
CA GLU A 76 42.06 2.90 12.10
C GLU A 76 43.25 2.27 12.86
N GLY A 77 44.27 1.86 12.11
CA GLY A 77 45.46 1.20 12.66
C GLY A 77 45.25 -0.24 13.15
N LYS A 78 44.02 -0.77 13.11
CA LYS A 78 43.70 -2.14 13.57
C LYS A 78 43.27 -3.06 12.44
N VAL A 79 42.32 -2.62 11.60
CA VAL A 79 41.75 -3.42 10.51
C VAL A 79 41.51 -2.58 9.27
N LEU A 80 41.66 -3.19 8.08
CA LEU A 80 41.31 -2.52 6.82
C LEU A 80 39.79 -2.38 6.69
N PHE A 81 39.29 -1.15 6.80
CA PHE A 81 37.86 -0.83 6.70
C PHE A 81 37.44 -0.65 5.22
N THR A 82 37.38 -1.77 4.50
CA THR A 82 37.11 -1.82 3.05
C THR A 82 35.77 -2.48 2.74
N ARG A 83 35.21 -2.25 1.54
CA ARG A 83 33.97 -2.91 1.11
C ARG A 83 34.12 -4.42 1.15
N ARG A 84 35.24 -4.92 0.61
CA ARG A 84 35.57 -6.34 0.63
C ARG A 84 35.60 -6.90 2.05
N LYS A 85 36.22 -6.18 3.00
CA LYS A 85 36.31 -6.64 4.39
C LYS A 85 34.96 -6.65 5.10
N LEU A 86 34.12 -5.64 4.86
CA LEU A 86 32.74 -5.61 5.37
C LEU A 86 31.93 -6.78 4.80
N ALA A 87 32.06 -7.07 3.52
CA ALA A 87 31.41 -8.23 2.90
C ALA A 87 31.92 -9.58 3.44
N GLU A 88 33.19 -9.68 3.84
CA GLU A 88 33.73 -10.87 4.54
C GLU A 88 33.07 -11.04 5.91
N TYR A 89 32.90 -9.98 6.70
CA TYR A 89 32.16 -10.06 7.95
C TYR A 89 30.70 -10.47 7.70
N GLY A 90 30.07 -9.89 6.69
CA GLY A 90 28.75 -10.26 6.21
C GLY A 90 28.59 -11.74 5.86
N ALA A 91 29.60 -12.34 5.24
CA ALA A 91 29.58 -13.76 4.87
C ALA A 91 29.58 -14.72 6.08
N ASN A 92 29.97 -14.24 7.27
CA ASN A 92 29.96 -15.02 8.51
C ASN A 92 28.69 -14.78 9.36
N VAL A 93 27.80 -13.89 8.92
CA VAL A 93 26.56 -13.60 9.63
C VAL A 93 25.68 -14.84 9.65
N LYS A 94 25.26 -15.24 10.85
CA LYS A 94 24.30 -16.30 11.05
C LYS A 94 22.91 -15.82 10.66
N LEU A 95 22.14 -16.71 10.06
CA LEU A 95 20.75 -16.47 9.67
C LEU A 95 19.84 -17.35 10.51
N PHE A 96 18.59 -16.93 10.68
CA PHE A 96 17.58 -17.76 11.32
C PHE A 96 17.35 -19.07 10.54
N PRO A 97 16.86 -20.14 11.20
CA PRO A 97 16.60 -21.41 10.55
C PRO A 97 15.70 -21.28 9.31
N GLY A 98 16.09 -21.93 8.20
CA GLY A 98 15.31 -21.98 6.96
C GLY A 98 15.40 -20.77 6.04
N VAL A 99 16.08 -19.68 6.45
CA VAL A 99 16.23 -18.45 5.67
C VAL A 99 16.85 -18.70 4.29
N GLU A 100 17.83 -19.59 4.19
CA GLU A 100 18.50 -19.86 2.92
C GLU A 100 17.57 -20.43 1.83
N GLN A 101 16.59 -21.26 2.23
CA GLN A 101 15.63 -21.86 1.30
C GLN A 101 14.34 -21.04 1.17
N TRP A 102 14.12 -20.08 2.07
CA TRP A 102 12.89 -19.31 2.19
C TRP A 102 12.52 -18.57 0.90
N PHE A 103 13.43 -17.75 0.37
CA PHE A 103 13.11 -16.81 -0.71
C PHE A 103 12.65 -17.51 -1.99
N GLU A 104 13.37 -18.54 -2.43
CA GLU A 104 12.97 -19.32 -3.60
C GLU A 104 11.70 -20.14 -3.36
N ARG A 105 11.52 -20.67 -2.15
CA ARG A 105 10.32 -21.43 -1.81
C ARG A 105 9.06 -20.55 -1.88
N ILE A 106 9.13 -19.34 -1.33
CA ILE A 106 7.99 -18.40 -1.37
C ILE A 106 7.77 -17.87 -2.79
N ARG A 107 8.82 -17.56 -3.56
CA ARG A 107 8.69 -17.23 -5.00
C ARG A 107 7.98 -18.33 -5.79
N LYS A 108 8.39 -19.58 -5.56
CA LYS A 108 7.77 -20.75 -6.21
C LYS A 108 6.29 -20.85 -5.86
N TYR A 109 5.94 -20.74 -4.58
CA TYR A 109 4.55 -20.77 -4.13
C TYR A 109 3.72 -19.64 -4.75
N GLY A 110 4.24 -18.40 -4.75
CA GLY A 110 3.59 -17.28 -5.41
C GLY A 110 3.31 -17.55 -6.89
N LYS A 111 4.30 -18.08 -7.62
CA LYS A 111 4.16 -18.45 -9.02
C LYS A 111 3.05 -19.48 -9.25
N GLU A 112 2.92 -20.46 -8.36
CA GLU A 112 1.84 -21.48 -8.39
C GLU A 112 0.45 -20.84 -8.20
N GLN A 113 0.36 -19.75 -7.44
CA GLN A 113 -0.88 -18.97 -7.22
C GLN A 113 -1.08 -17.83 -8.23
N GLY A 114 -0.25 -17.72 -9.26
CA GLY A 114 -0.34 -16.64 -10.26
C GLY A 114 0.10 -15.26 -9.73
N VAL A 115 0.82 -15.20 -8.61
CA VAL A 115 1.33 -13.99 -7.97
C VAL A 115 2.84 -13.88 -8.16
N ILE A 116 3.35 -12.69 -8.46
CA ILE A 116 4.79 -12.43 -8.45
C ILE A 116 5.18 -12.08 -7.01
N VAL A 117 6.20 -12.73 -6.47
CA VAL A 117 6.73 -12.40 -5.13
C VAL A 117 8.09 -11.75 -5.27
N GLU A 118 8.23 -10.59 -4.68
CA GLU A 118 9.45 -9.79 -4.65
C GLU A 118 9.93 -9.63 -3.21
N HIS A 119 11.22 -9.81 -2.97
CA HIS A 119 11.80 -9.70 -1.64
C HIS A 119 12.72 -8.49 -1.54
N TYR A 120 12.58 -7.73 -0.46
CA TYR A 120 13.28 -6.46 -0.25
C TYR A 120 13.86 -6.39 1.17
N ILE A 121 15.09 -5.92 1.31
CA ILE A 121 15.64 -5.54 2.63
C ILE A 121 15.46 -4.04 2.83
N ILE A 122 14.94 -3.65 4.00
CA ILE A 122 14.87 -2.27 4.49
C ILE A 122 15.47 -2.24 5.91
N SER A 123 16.78 -2.01 5.98
CA SER A 123 17.55 -2.15 7.22
C SER A 123 18.32 -0.87 7.59
N SER A 124 18.48 -0.65 8.89
CA SER A 124 19.40 0.37 9.42
C SER A 124 20.86 -0.09 9.44
N GLY A 125 21.09 -1.40 9.25
CA GLY A 125 22.41 -2.03 9.20
C GLY A 125 23.21 -1.69 7.93
N LEU A 126 24.37 -2.31 7.78
CA LEU A 126 25.31 -2.02 6.69
C LEU A 126 25.03 -2.86 5.45
N LYS A 127 24.83 -2.17 4.33
CA LYS A 127 24.59 -2.74 3.01
C LYS A 127 25.70 -3.69 2.60
N GLU A 128 26.95 -3.30 2.80
CA GLU A 128 28.11 -4.08 2.38
C GLU A 128 28.21 -5.40 3.14
N MET A 129 27.77 -5.43 4.40
CA MET A 129 27.68 -6.68 5.18
C MET A 129 26.50 -7.53 4.71
N ILE A 130 25.32 -6.95 4.50
CA ILE A 130 24.15 -7.68 3.99
C ILE A 130 24.44 -8.31 2.62
N GLU A 131 25.06 -7.57 1.69
CA GLU A 131 25.50 -8.07 0.38
C GLU A 131 26.54 -9.19 0.47
N GLY A 132 27.26 -9.30 1.59
CA GLY A 132 28.20 -10.37 1.88
C GLY A 132 27.56 -11.72 2.23
N THR A 133 26.29 -11.73 2.65
CA THR A 133 25.58 -12.93 3.13
C THR A 133 25.31 -13.94 2.01
N SER A 134 25.11 -15.22 2.37
CA SER A 134 24.82 -16.29 1.41
C SER A 134 23.57 -15.98 0.57
N VAL A 135 22.51 -15.49 1.21
CA VAL A 135 21.23 -15.18 0.56
C VAL A 135 21.27 -13.96 -0.35
N ALA A 136 22.02 -12.91 0.01
CA ALA A 136 22.20 -11.78 -0.90
C ALA A 136 23.00 -12.18 -2.14
N ARG A 137 24.08 -12.96 -1.96
CA ARG A 137 24.92 -13.47 -3.06
C ARG A 137 24.18 -14.43 -3.98
N SER A 138 23.19 -15.17 -3.47
CA SER A 138 22.34 -16.02 -4.30
C SER A 138 21.26 -15.25 -5.07
N GLY A 139 21.22 -13.91 -4.96
CA GLY A 139 20.26 -13.07 -5.67
C GLY A 139 18.86 -13.10 -5.06
N ALA A 140 18.74 -13.30 -3.73
CA ALA A 140 17.43 -13.44 -3.10
C ALA A 140 16.55 -12.17 -3.16
N PHE A 141 17.16 -10.99 -3.27
CA PHE A 141 16.49 -9.70 -3.11
C PHE A 141 16.44 -8.89 -4.41
N GLU A 142 15.29 -8.28 -4.67
CA GLU A 142 15.12 -7.30 -5.74
C GLU A 142 15.87 -6.00 -5.45
N LYS A 143 15.90 -5.60 -4.17
CA LYS A 143 16.69 -4.46 -3.70
C LYS A 143 17.03 -4.58 -2.22
N ILE A 144 18.25 -4.18 -1.88
CA ILE A 144 18.70 -3.96 -0.50
C ILE A 144 18.80 -2.45 -0.26
N TYR A 145 17.91 -1.93 0.58
CA TYR A 145 18.00 -0.60 1.17
C TYR A 145 18.61 -0.73 2.55
N ALA A 146 19.87 -0.32 2.67
CA ALA A 146 20.64 -0.36 3.91
C ALA A 146 21.57 0.86 3.99
N SER A 147 22.03 1.20 5.19
CA SER A 147 23.08 2.21 5.40
C SER A 147 24.36 1.75 4.68
N SER A 148 25.13 2.67 4.10
CA SER A 148 26.31 2.31 3.29
C SER A 148 27.40 3.35 3.40
N PHE A 149 28.63 2.96 3.09
CA PHE A 149 29.76 3.88 3.02
C PHE A 149 30.07 4.29 1.57
N TYR A 150 30.59 5.50 1.44
CA TYR A 150 31.35 5.93 0.28
C TYR A 150 32.78 5.42 0.44
N PHE A 151 33.32 4.81 -0.61
CA PHE A 151 34.65 4.24 -0.65
C PHE A 151 35.52 5.03 -1.64
N ASN A 152 36.78 5.23 -1.30
CA ASN A 152 37.75 5.85 -2.21
C ASN A 152 38.28 4.86 -3.27
N ASP A 153 39.19 5.34 -4.12
CA ASP A 153 39.81 4.55 -5.21
C ASP A 153 40.63 3.33 -4.71
N HIS A 154 40.90 3.25 -3.41
CA HIS A 154 41.58 2.12 -2.76
C HIS A 154 40.61 1.20 -2.00
N ASP A 155 39.30 1.31 -2.26
CA ASP A 155 38.22 0.55 -1.60
C ASP A 155 38.11 0.78 -0.08
N VAL A 156 38.68 1.87 0.46
CA VAL A 156 38.61 2.20 1.89
C VAL A 156 37.42 3.12 2.15
N ALA A 157 36.61 2.80 3.17
CA ALA A 157 35.45 3.59 3.56
C ALA A 157 35.89 4.96 4.12
N VAL A 158 35.28 6.02 3.58
CA VAL A 158 35.61 7.41 3.91
C VAL A 158 34.51 8.07 4.75
N TRP A 159 33.26 7.90 4.33
CA TRP A 159 32.10 8.64 4.82
C TRP A 159 30.79 7.84 4.64
N PRO A 160 29.78 7.95 5.51
CA PRO A 160 28.46 7.38 5.27
C PRO A 160 27.81 7.92 3.97
N ALA A 161 27.65 7.08 2.95
CA ALA A 161 27.00 7.45 1.69
C ALA A 161 25.47 7.49 1.81
N GLN A 162 24.90 6.56 2.58
CA GLN A 162 23.47 6.51 2.89
C GLN A 162 23.32 6.10 4.35
N VAL A 163 22.34 6.70 5.03
CA VAL A 163 22.00 6.37 6.41
C VAL A 163 20.51 6.13 6.46
N ILE A 164 20.13 4.94 6.91
CA ILE A 164 18.74 4.55 7.04
C ILE A 164 18.39 4.46 8.53
N ASN A 165 17.51 5.35 8.96
CA ASN A 165 16.87 5.35 10.28
C ASN A 165 15.38 5.03 10.17
N TYR A 166 14.71 4.90 11.33
CA TYR A 166 13.29 4.57 11.45
C TYR A 166 12.36 5.45 10.60
N THR A 167 12.68 6.73 10.42
CA THR A 167 11.91 7.65 9.58
C THR A 167 12.16 7.37 8.11
N SER A 168 13.43 7.32 7.70
CA SER A 168 13.82 7.10 6.30
C SER A 168 13.45 5.72 5.78
N LYS A 169 13.28 4.69 6.63
CA LYS A 169 12.79 3.37 6.19
C LYS A 169 11.47 3.49 5.40
N THR A 170 10.59 4.41 5.81
CA THR A 170 9.27 4.59 5.19
C THR A 170 9.33 5.04 3.72
N GLN A 171 10.32 5.83 3.30
CA GLN A 171 10.42 6.25 1.90
C GLN A 171 10.65 5.07 0.95
N PHE A 172 11.29 4.00 1.42
CA PHE A 172 11.54 2.83 0.59
C PHE A 172 10.28 2.03 0.30
N LEU A 173 9.27 2.10 1.18
CA LEU A 173 7.95 1.51 0.91
C LEU A 173 7.25 2.22 -0.25
N PHE A 174 7.30 3.56 -0.30
CA PHE A 174 6.75 4.34 -1.42
C PHE A 174 7.53 4.09 -2.73
N ARG A 175 8.85 3.88 -2.64
CA ARG A 175 9.67 3.49 -3.81
C ARG A 175 9.27 2.13 -4.34
N ILE A 176 9.09 1.14 -3.47
CA ILE A 176 8.63 -0.21 -3.83
C ILE A 176 7.22 -0.15 -4.42
N GLU A 177 6.32 0.61 -3.80
CA GLU A 177 4.95 0.81 -4.28
C GLU A 177 4.91 1.28 -5.74
N LYS A 178 5.73 2.29 -6.06
CA LYS A 178 5.81 2.90 -7.39
C LYS A 178 6.75 2.18 -8.36
N GLY A 179 7.52 1.18 -7.90
CA GLY A 179 8.55 0.53 -8.71
C GLY A 179 9.79 1.39 -9.00
N VAL A 180 10.02 2.47 -8.24
CA VAL A 180 11.12 3.43 -8.41
C VAL A 180 12.26 3.07 -7.44
N LEU A 181 13.00 2.00 -7.76
CA LEU A 181 13.90 1.35 -6.81
C LEU A 181 15.27 2.04 -6.61
N ASP A 182 15.70 2.91 -7.52
CA ASP A 182 16.94 3.68 -7.32
C ASP A 182 16.69 4.80 -6.29
N ILE A 183 17.55 4.90 -5.29
CA ILE A 183 17.43 5.87 -4.19
C ILE A 183 17.57 7.33 -4.65
N ASN A 184 18.25 7.55 -5.78
CA ASN A 184 18.46 8.87 -6.34
C ASN A 184 17.48 9.21 -7.47
N ASP A 185 16.55 8.31 -7.82
CA ASP A 185 15.52 8.60 -8.82
C ASP A 185 14.45 9.53 -8.19
N PRO A 186 14.26 10.75 -8.73
CA PRO A 186 13.29 11.71 -8.20
C PRO A 186 11.84 11.33 -8.49
N ALA A 187 11.56 10.38 -9.38
CA ALA A 187 10.20 10.00 -9.76
C ALA A 187 9.39 9.35 -8.64
N VAL A 188 10.01 8.98 -7.52
CA VAL A 188 9.25 8.63 -6.31
C VAL A 188 8.30 9.77 -5.89
N ASN A 189 8.60 11.01 -6.25
CA ASN A 189 7.75 12.18 -5.95
C ASN A 189 6.65 12.43 -6.99
N GLU A 190 6.68 11.74 -8.14
CA GLU A 190 5.65 11.88 -9.17
C GLU A 190 4.33 11.25 -8.70
N SER A 191 3.21 11.73 -9.23
CA SER A 191 1.88 11.16 -8.97
C SER A 191 1.65 9.96 -9.87
N PHE A 192 1.21 8.85 -9.30
CA PHE A 192 0.87 7.62 -10.01
C PHE A 192 -0.61 7.35 -9.80
N SER A 193 -1.34 7.04 -10.87
CA SER A 193 -2.71 6.57 -10.73
C SER A 193 -2.70 5.17 -10.11
N PRO A 194 -3.77 4.75 -9.39
CA PRO A 194 -3.86 3.39 -8.84
C PRO A 194 -3.69 2.28 -9.88
N GLU A 195 -3.97 2.60 -11.14
CA GLU A 195 -3.86 1.71 -12.28
C GLU A 195 -2.41 1.52 -12.76
N GLU A 196 -1.50 2.44 -12.43
CA GLU A 196 -0.06 2.41 -12.80
C GLU A 196 0.83 1.93 -11.65
N ILE A 197 0.32 1.91 -10.42
CA ILE A 197 1.05 1.47 -9.23
C ILE A 197 1.56 0.03 -9.40
N ARG A 198 2.85 -0.16 -9.15
CA ARG A 198 3.55 -1.45 -9.31
C ARG A 198 3.19 -2.45 -8.22
N VAL A 199 3.19 -2.00 -6.96
CA VAL A 199 2.82 -2.80 -5.79
C VAL A 199 1.92 -1.96 -4.88
N PRO A 200 0.59 -2.06 -4.98
CA PRO A 200 -0.30 -1.37 -4.05
C PRO A 200 0.06 -1.71 -2.60
N PHE A 201 0.01 -0.73 -1.68
CA PHE A 201 0.36 -0.96 -0.25
C PHE A 201 -0.35 -2.16 0.39
N ARG A 202 -1.60 -2.44 -0.03
CA ARG A 202 -2.37 -3.61 0.40
C ARG A 202 -1.70 -4.96 0.07
N ASN A 203 -0.77 -4.99 -0.87
CA ASN A 203 0.01 -6.16 -1.28
C ASN A 203 1.44 -6.15 -0.72
N ILE A 204 1.74 -5.21 0.21
CA ILE A 204 3.02 -5.19 0.91
C ILE A 204 2.90 -5.99 2.21
N VAL A 205 3.85 -6.89 2.40
CA VAL A 205 4.09 -7.59 3.68
C VAL A 205 5.35 -6.99 4.30
N TYR A 206 5.29 -6.55 5.55
CA TYR A 206 6.45 -6.06 6.28
C TYR A 206 6.75 -6.97 7.46
N ILE A 207 7.98 -7.48 7.53
CA ILE A 207 8.44 -8.39 8.58
C ILE A 207 9.58 -7.72 9.35
N GLY A 208 9.44 -7.59 10.67
CA GLY A 208 10.46 -7.00 11.53
C GLY A 208 10.24 -7.34 13.00
N ASP A 209 11.26 -7.18 13.84
CA ASP A 209 11.17 -7.39 15.29
C ASP A 209 11.25 -6.08 16.11
N SER A 210 11.72 -4.99 15.48
CA SER A 210 12.26 -3.85 16.21
C SER A 210 11.26 -2.70 16.40
N ASP A 211 11.47 -1.91 17.44
CA ASP A 211 10.76 -0.63 17.62
C ASP A 211 11.06 0.36 16.47
N THR A 212 12.19 0.20 15.77
CA THR A 212 12.57 1.06 14.64
C THR A 212 11.73 0.82 13.39
N ASP A 213 11.10 -0.35 13.28
CA ASP A 213 10.23 -0.71 12.16
C ASP A 213 8.79 -0.23 12.35
N ILE A 214 8.43 0.23 13.55
CA ILE A 214 7.07 0.65 13.87
C ILE A 214 6.48 1.63 12.85
N PRO A 215 7.19 2.69 12.40
CA PRO A 215 6.65 3.60 11.39
C PRO A 215 6.26 2.87 10.11
N CYS A 216 7.09 1.94 9.64
CA CYS A 216 6.82 1.11 8.46
C CYS A 216 5.66 0.15 8.70
N MET A 217 5.66 -0.56 9.84
CA MET A 217 4.62 -1.51 10.18
C MET A 217 3.25 -0.84 10.32
N LYS A 218 3.19 0.33 10.95
CA LYS A 218 1.96 1.14 11.06
C LYS A 218 1.50 1.61 9.69
N LEU A 219 2.42 2.12 8.87
CA LEU A 219 2.12 2.59 7.52
C LEU A 219 1.48 1.46 6.68
N VAL A 220 2.17 0.31 6.58
CA VAL A 220 1.69 -0.86 5.83
C VAL A 220 0.32 -1.33 6.34
N THR A 221 0.14 -1.46 7.65
CA THR A 221 -1.14 -1.86 8.24
C THR A 221 -2.27 -0.87 7.91
N THR A 222 -2.00 0.44 7.99
CA THR A 222 -2.99 1.49 7.74
C THR A 222 -3.48 1.48 6.29
N TYR A 223 -2.59 1.21 5.33
CA TYR A 223 -2.92 1.12 3.91
C TYR A 223 -3.37 -0.29 3.45
N GLY A 224 -3.74 -1.15 4.41
CA GLY A 224 -4.37 -2.45 4.14
C GLY A 224 -3.40 -3.61 3.90
N GLY A 225 -2.09 -3.38 4.00
CA GLY A 225 -1.07 -4.41 3.89
C GLY A 225 -0.92 -5.25 5.17
N HIS A 226 0.17 -6.01 5.25
CA HIS A 226 0.35 -7.04 6.27
C HIS A 226 1.66 -6.86 7.03
N SER A 227 1.58 -6.26 8.22
CA SER A 227 2.73 -6.15 9.12
C SER A 227 2.78 -7.33 10.09
N ILE A 228 3.93 -8.02 10.10
CA ILE A 228 4.21 -9.21 10.89
C ILE A 228 5.37 -8.89 11.84
N GLY A 229 5.10 -8.91 13.14
CA GLY A 229 6.14 -8.85 14.16
C GLY A 229 6.79 -10.22 14.34
N VAL A 230 8.11 -10.32 14.27
CA VAL A 230 8.81 -11.59 14.57
C VAL A 230 9.49 -11.54 15.93
N TYR A 231 9.66 -12.73 16.54
CA TYR A 231 10.37 -12.91 17.80
C TYR A 231 11.25 -14.17 17.72
N ASP A 232 12.33 -14.21 18.49
CA ASP A 232 13.22 -15.37 18.50
C ASP A 232 12.53 -16.57 19.14
N ALA A 233 12.42 -17.67 18.38
CA ALA A 233 11.82 -18.92 18.82
C ALA A 233 12.56 -19.58 20.00
N GLN A 234 13.86 -19.30 20.19
CA GLN A 234 14.66 -19.87 21.27
C GLN A 234 14.41 -19.17 22.61
N THR A 235 14.29 -17.84 22.59
CA THR A 235 14.05 -17.06 23.81
C THR A 235 12.57 -16.99 24.18
N GLU A 236 11.69 -17.18 23.19
CA GLU A 236 10.23 -17.03 23.30
C GLU A 236 9.79 -15.68 23.90
N ASP A 237 10.62 -14.64 23.80
CA ASP A 237 10.27 -13.31 24.30
C ASP A 237 9.25 -12.63 23.36
N LYS A 238 7.98 -12.73 23.74
CA LYS A 238 6.85 -12.13 23.02
C LYS A 238 6.48 -10.73 23.52
N ALA A 239 7.20 -10.16 24.49
CA ALA A 239 6.80 -8.90 25.13
C ALA A 239 6.69 -7.75 24.11
N LYS A 240 7.65 -7.67 23.18
CA LYS A 240 7.66 -6.66 22.10
C LYS A 240 6.49 -6.81 21.14
N VAL A 241 6.29 -8.02 20.59
CA VAL A 241 5.21 -8.26 19.63
C VAL A 241 3.83 -8.08 20.27
N TYR A 242 3.65 -8.44 21.55
CA TYR A 242 2.41 -8.17 22.28
C TYR A 242 2.14 -6.68 22.45
N LYS A 243 3.17 -5.88 22.76
CA LYS A 243 3.04 -4.43 22.83
C LYS A 243 2.67 -3.85 21.47
N MET A 244 3.37 -4.24 20.41
CA MET A 244 3.08 -3.76 19.05
C MET A 244 1.66 -4.12 18.58
N MET A 245 1.19 -5.32 18.90
CA MET A 245 -0.18 -5.77 18.60
C MET A 245 -1.23 -4.94 19.36
N ARG A 246 -1.03 -4.71 20.68
CA ARG A 246 -1.93 -3.88 21.49
C ARG A 246 -2.02 -2.45 20.99
N ASP A 247 -0.91 -1.91 20.51
CA ASP A 247 -0.83 -0.56 19.95
C ASP A 247 -1.36 -0.46 18.50
N GLY A 248 -1.84 -1.57 17.91
CA GLY A 248 -2.35 -1.62 16.53
C GLY A 248 -1.26 -1.38 15.47
N ARG A 249 0.01 -1.66 15.79
CA ARG A 249 1.15 -1.43 14.89
C ARG A 249 1.40 -2.61 13.94
N ILE A 250 1.08 -3.82 14.39
CA ILE A 250 1.17 -5.06 13.61
C ILE A 250 -0.19 -5.74 13.57
N ARG A 251 -0.38 -6.59 12.56
CA ARG A 251 -1.59 -7.41 12.40
C ARG A 251 -1.39 -8.85 12.85
N TYR A 252 -0.16 -9.34 12.70
CA TYR A 252 0.22 -10.71 13.02
C TYR A 252 1.57 -10.69 13.74
N PHE A 253 1.86 -11.77 14.44
CA PHE A 253 3.21 -12.07 14.88
C PHE A 253 3.48 -13.57 14.75
N ALA A 254 4.74 -13.94 14.56
CA ALA A 254 5.17 -15.33 14.39
C ALA A 254 6.62 -15.48 14.88
N PRO A 255 7.06 -16.69 15.26
CA PRO A 255 8.48 -16.94 15.52
C PRO A 255 9.31 -16.67 14.25
N ALA A 256 10.54 -16.21 14.43
CA ALA A 256 11.54 -16.05 13.37
C ALA A 256 12.10 -17.42 12.92
N ASP A 257 11.19 -18.29 12.47
CA ASP A 257 11.48 -19.60 11.91
C ASP A 257 11.00 -19.63 10.46
N TYR A 258 11.95 -19.64 9.54
CA TYR A 258 11.72 -19.60 8.11
C TYR A 258 11.75 -21.00 7.48
N THR A 259 11.67 -22.07 8.29
CA THR A 259 11.57 -23.43 7.77
C THR A 259 10.21 -23.69 7.10
N GLU A 260 10.16 -24.69 6.22
CA GLU A 260 8.93 -25.03 5.51
C GLU A 260 7.85 -25.52 6.50
N ASN A 261 6.61 -25.08 6.31
CA ASN A 261 5.47 -25.38 7.18
C ASN A 261 5.55 -24.81 8.60
N SER A 262 6.50 -23.91 8.89
CA SER A 262 6.50 -23.11 10.11
C SER A 262 5.28 -22.16 10.16
N GLU A 263 5.05 -21.52 11.31
CA GLU A 263 3.97 -20.55 11.47
C GLU A 263 4.12 -19.36 10.50
N LEU A 264 5.35 -18.83 10.36
CA LEU A 264 5.64 -17.72 9.45
C LEU A 264 5.46 -18.13 7.97
N ASP A 265 5.91 -19.32 7.59
CA ASP A 265 5.76 -19.87 6.24
C ASP A 265 4.29 -20.01 5.84
N ARG A 266 3.46 -20.60 6.71
CA ARG A 266 2.01 -20.74 6.46
C ARG A 266 1.30 -19.39 6.41
N LEU A 267 1.69 -18.46 7.28
CA LEU A 267 1.11 -17.11 7.32
C LEU A 267 1.37 -16.35 6.02
N VAL A 268 2.63 -16.34 5.55
CA VAL A 268 2.99 -15.64 4.30
C VAL A 268 2.31 -16.29 3.09
N LYS A 269 2.24 -17.63 3.03
CA LYS A 269 1.48 -18.34 1.98
C LYS A 269 -0.01 -17.95 1.99
N SER A 270 -0.63 -17.87 3.17
CA SER A 270 -2.03 -17.44 3.30
C SER A 270 -2.25 -15.99 2.85
N ILE A 271 -1.28 -15.10 3.06
CA ILE A 271 -1.33 -13.72 2.56
C ILE A 271 -1.25 -13.71 1.02
N ILE A 272 -0.39 -14.54 0.42
CA ILE A 272 -0.28 -14.68 -1.03
C ILE A 272 -1.62 -15.14 -1.63
N ASP A 273 -2.25 -16.17 -1.06
CA ASP A 273 -3.56 -16.67 -1.50
C ASP A 273 -4.63 -15.56 -1.44
N ARG A 274 -4.63 -14.80 -0.34
CA ARG A 274 -5.52 -13.65 -0.17
C ARG A 274 -5.25 -12.58 -1.22
N THR A 275 -3.99 -12.27 -1.53
CA THR A 275 -3.65 -11.27 -2.56
C THR A 275 -4.15 -11.70 -3.94
N ALA A 276 -3.97 -12.98 -4.31
CA ALA A 276 -4.47 -13.50 -5.58
C ALA A 276 -6.00 -13.32 -5.70
N ALA A 277 -6.75 -13.65 -4.64
CA ALA A 277 -8.19 -13.47 -4.61
C ALA A 277 -8.60 -11.99 -4.63
N ASN A 278 -7.93 -11.13 -3.86
CA ASN A 278 -8.26 -9.72 -3.75
C ASN A 278 -7.98 -8.96 -5.07
N GLU A 279 -6.85 -9.23 -5.72
CA GLU A 279 -6.50 -8.56 -6.98
C GLU A 279 -7.42 -8.95 -8.14
N SER A 280 -8.03 -10.15 -8.08
CA SER A 280 -9.09 -10.53 -9.01
C SER A 280 -10.33 -9.64 -8.87
N LEU A 281 -10.69 -9.26 -7.63
CA LEU A 281 -11.80 -8.34 -7.34
C LEU A 281 -11.44 -6.89 -7.71
N GLU A 282 -10.22 -6.45 -7.42
CA GLU A 282 -9.74 -5.11 -7.79
C GLU A 282 -9.73 -4.93 -9.31
N ALA A 283 -9.31 -5.95 -10.08
CA ALA A 283 -9.37 -5.92 -11.53
C ALA A 283 -10.81 -5.71 -12.05
N LEU A 284 -11.80 -6.41 -11.48
CA LEU A 284 -13.21 -6.22 -11.81
C LEU A 284 -13.69 -4.81 -11.44
N HIS A 285 -13.32 -4.31 -10.26
CA HIS A 285 -13.63 -2.95 -9.83
C HIS A 285 -13.11 -1.91 -10.83
N TYR A 286 -11.86 -2.02 -11.29
CA TYR A 286 -11.29 -1.11 -12.28
C TYR A 286 -11.97 -1.21 -13.65
N GLN A 287 -12.44 -2.39 -14.05
CA GLN A 287 -13.25 -2.55 -15.26
C GLN A 287 -14.57 -1.79 -15.15
N CYS A 288 -15.34 -1.99 -14.06
CA CYS A 288 -16.58 -1.25 -13.82
C CYS A 288 -16.35 0.27 -13.76
N LYS A 289 -15.24 0.70 -13.14
CA LYS A 289 -14.88 2.12 -13.06
C LYS A 289 -14.59 2.70 -14.43
N ARG A 290 -13.87 1.98 -15.29
CA ARG A 290 -13.59 2.39 -16.68
C ARG A 290 -14.86 2.46 -17.52
N GLU A 291 -15.73 1.47 -17.43
CA GLU A 291 -17.03 1.46 -18.11
C GLU A 291 -17.87 2.68 -17.72
N ARG A 292 -17.97 2.98 -16.42
CA ARG A 292 -18.65 4.17 -15.91
C ARG A 292 -18.04 5.47 -16.45
N ILE A 293 -16.69 5.58 -16.47
CA ILE A 293 -16.01 6.77 -17.02
C ILE A 293 -16.29 6.92 -18.52
N GLU A 294 -16.35 5.83 -19.27
CA GLU A 294 -16.66 5.87 -20.70
C GLU A 294 -18.13 6.27 -20.95
N ALA A 295 -19.06 5.76 -20.14
CA ALA A 295 -20.46 6.18 -20.16
C ALA A 295 -20.60 7.67 -19.83
N ASP A 296 -19.91 8.14 -18.78
CA ASP A 296 -19.87 9.56 -18.38
C ASP A 296 -19.32 10.47 -19.48
N ARG A 297 -18.37 10.01 -20.31
CA ARG A 297 -17.84 10.79 -21.43
C ARG A 297 -18.81 10.90 -22.61
N LYS A 298 -19.71 9.92 -22.76
CA LYS A 298 -20.74 9.89 -23.82
C LYS A 298 -22.00 10.67 -23.43
N SER A 299 -22.20 10.94 -22.14
CA SER A 299 -23.35 11.66 -21.58
C SER A 299 -22.93 13.06 -21.15
N SER A 300 -23.71 14.10 -21.49
CA SER A 300 -23.45 15.43 -20.93
C SER A 300 -23.66 15.41 -19.40
N GLU A 301 -23.10 16.39 -18.70
CA GLU A 301 -23.33 16.54 -17.25
C GLU A 301 -24.82 16.78 -16.96
N GLU A 302 -25.49 17.51 -17.84
CA GLU A 302 -26.94 17.77 -17.78
C GLU A 302 -27.76 16.48 -17.95
N ASP A 303 -27.42 15.61 -18.91
CA ASP A 303 -28.11 14.33 -19.12
C ASP A 303 -27.95 13.39 -17.90
N ARG A 304 -26.80 13.45 -17.22
CA ARG A 304 -26.55 12.67 -16.00
C ARG A 304 -27.35 13.19 -14.82
N GLU A 305 -27.46 14.51 -14.67
CA GLU A 305 -28.32 15.11 -13.65
C GLU A 305 -29.79 14.75 -13.89
N LYS A 306 -30.26 14.84 -15.14
CA LYS A 306 -31.61 14.41 -15.55
C LYS A 306 -31.86 12.95 -15.19
N ALA A 307 -30.98 12.04 -15.62
CA ALA A 307 -31.09 10.61 -15.33
C ALA A 307 -31.10 10.32 -13.81
N GLY A 308 -30.25 10.99 -13.04
CA GLY A 308 -30.21 10.86 -11.59
C GLY A 308 -31.51 11.30 -10.90
N LEU A 309 -32.08 12.44 -11.33
CA LEU A 309 -33.35 12.93 -10.80
C LEU A 309 -34.54 12.05 -11.19
N LEU A 310 -34.52 11.46 -12.38
CA LEU A 310 -35.53 10.47 -12.80
C LEU A 310 -35.48 9.23 -11.90
N MET A 311 -34.28 8.68 -11.63
CA MET A 311 -34.13 7.56 -10.69
C MET A 311 -34.51 7.93 -9.26
N GLU A 312 -34.18 9.14 -8.78
CA GLU A 312 -34.58 9.62 -7.44
C GLU A 312 -36.12 9.69 -7.32
N LEU A 313 -36.79 10.12 -8.39
CA LEU A 313 -38.26 10.21 -8.41
C LEU A 313 -38.89 8.81 -8.45
N GLU A 314 -38.36 7.92 -9.31
CA GLU A 314 -38.82 6.55 -9.45
C GLU A 314 -38.69 5.75 -8.13
N ASN A 315 -37.62 5.98 -7.39
CA ASN A 315 -37.34 5.30 -6.12
C ASN A 315 -37.75 6.11 -4.88
N SER A 316 -38.56 7.16 -5.03
CA SER A 316 -38.91 8.06 -3.93
C SER A 316 -39.59 7.30 -2.77
N PRO A 317 -38.99 7.25 -1.56
CA PRO A 317 -39.50 6.42 -0.46
C PRO A 317 -40.67 7.05 0.31
N ASN A 318 -40.91 8.35 0.19
CA ASN A 318 -41.99 9.06 0.89
C ASN A 318 -42.38 10.37 0.19
N PHE A 319 -43.46 11.00 0.64
CA PHE A 319 -43.96 12.24 0.04
C PHE A 319 -42.94 13.40 0.13
N ALA A 320 -42.23 13.55 1.25
CA ALA A 320 -41.26 14.63 1.42
C ALA A 320 -40.09 14.52 0.42
N SER A 321 -39.60 13.29 0.14
CA SER A 321 -38.61 13.07 -0.91
C SER A 321 -39.19 13.37 -2.29
N THR A 322 -40.44 12.97 -2.58
CA THR A 322 -41.08 13.27 -3.86
C THR A 322 -41.13 14.77 -4.14
N HIS A 323 -41.58 15.59 -3.18
CA HIS A 323 -41.59 17.05 -3.32
C HIS A 323 -40.18 17.64 -3.49
N SER A 324 -39.21 17.11 -2.75
CA SER A 324 -37.81 17.54 -2.86
C SER A 324 -37.25 17.29 -4.27
N VAL A 325 -37.47 16.08 -4.82
CA VAL A 325 -37.00 15.71 -6.15
C VAL A 325 -37.72 16.52 -7.22
N ILE A 326 -39.03 16.71 -7.12
CA ILE A 326 -39.81 17.53 -8.06
C ILE A 326 -39.36 18.99 -8.05
N ARG A 327 -38.98 19.55 -6.90
CA ARG A 327 -38.40 20.89 -6.82
C ARG A 327 -37.09 21.01 -7.62
N LYS A 328 -36.26 19.96 -7.64
CA LYS A 328 -35.05 19.92 -8.47
C LYS A 328 -35.41 19.77 -9.95
N LEU A 329 -36.30 18.82 -10.28
CA LEU A 329 -36.78 18.57 -11.65
C LEU A 329 -37.41 19.81 -12.30
N ARG A 330 -38.12 20.65 -11.53
CA ARG A 330 -38.72 21.91 -12.01
C ARG A 330 -37.71 22.95 -12.51
N LYS A 331 -36.42 22.82 -12.17
CA LYS A 331 -35.37 23.72 -12.66
C LYS A 331 -34.89 23.36 -14.07
N ILE A 332 -35.33 22.21 -14.59
CA ILE A 332 -34.95 21.68 -15.89
C ILE A 332 -36.14 21.84 -16.84
N ASP A 333 -35.97 22.64 -17.88
CA ASP A 333 -37.03 22.96 -18.84
C ASP A 333 -36.98 22.10 -20.11
N ASP A 334 -35.80 21.55 -20.45
CA ASP A 334 -35.56 20.83 -21.69
C ASP A 334 -35.50 19.31 -21.48
N TRP A 335 -36.66 18.67 -21.59
CA TRP A 335 -36.82 17.21 -21.50
C TRP A 335 -37.03 16.63 -22.89
N THR A 336 -36.31 15.57 -23.23
CA THR A 336 -36.53 14.79 -24.46
C THR A 336 -37.89 14.08 -24.43
N PRO A 337 -38.47 13.70 -25.59
CA PRO A 337 -39.71 12.94 -25.64
C PRO A 337 -39.67 11.65 -24.80
N GLU A 338 -38.53 10.95 -24.81
CA GLU A 338 -38.29 9.71 -24.07
C GLU A 338 -38.29 9.95 -22.55
N GLU A 339 -37.61 11.00 -22.08
CA GLU A 339 -37.58 11.35 -20.64
C GLU A 339 -38.95 11.78 -20.12
N ARG A 340 -39.73 12.50 -20.94
CA ARG A 340 -41.10 12.89 -20.57
C ARG A 340 -42.00 11.66 -20.38
N GLU A 341 -41.83 10.65 -21.22
CA GLU A 341 -42.55 9.39 -21.09
C GLU A 341 -42.15 8.65 -19.79
N VAL A 342 -40.85 8.61 -19.45
CA VAL A 342 -40.36 8.05 -18.17
C VAL A 342 -40.97 8.76 -16.96
N LEU A 343 -41.04 10.10 -16.97
CA LEU A 343 -41.70 10.88 -15.92
C LEU A 343 -43.17 10.48 -15.75
N LEU A 344 -43.92 10.35 -16.85
CA LEU A 344 -45.34 9.98 -16.80
C LEU A 344 -45.55 8.53 -16.33
N GLN A 345 -44.72 7.60 -16.78
CA GLN A 345 -44.78 6.21 -16.31
C GLN A 345 -44.46 6.12 -14.82
N THR A 346 -43.50 6.92 -14.34
CA THR A 346 -43.16 7.00 -12.92
C THR A 346 -44.33 7.53 -12.10
N ALA A 347 -45.02 8.56 -12.60
CA ALA A 347 -46.22 9.11 -12.01
C ALA A 347 -47.35 8.08 -11.85
N GLU A 348 -47.51 7.18 -12.83
CA GLU A 348 -48.53 6.13 -12.80
C GLU A 348 -48.13 4.95 -11.90
N LYS A 349 -46.88 4.48 -11.99
CA LYS A 349 -46.41 3.23 -11.38
C LYS A 349 -45.97 3.38 -9.93
N ASN A 350 -45.37 4.52 -9.56
CA ASN A 350 -44.92 4.75 -8.19
C ASN A 350 -46.11 5.23 -7.33
N SER A 351 -46.53 4.41 -6.36
CA SER A 351 -47.67 4.70 -5.50
C SER A 351 -47.52 5.96 -4.66
N GLN A 352 -46.30 6.33 -4.25
CA GLN A 352 -46.02 7.56 -3.52
C GLN A 352 -46.21 8.77 -4.43
N VAL A 353 -45.61 8.75 -5.63
CA VAL A 353 -45.74 9.83 -6.62
C VAL A 353 -47.20 9.98 -7.05
N TYR A 354 -47.87 8.86 -7.34
CA TYR A 354 -49.28 8.81 -7.73
C TYR A 354 -50.20 9.46 -6.68
N SER A 355 -49.96 9.18 -5.40
CA SER A 355 -50.80 9.67 -4.29
C SER A 355 -50.75 11.19 -4.12
N VAL A 356 -49.65 11.84 -4.53
CA VAL A 356 -49.42 13.29 -4.39
C VAL A 356 -49.53 14.05 -5.70
N LEU A 357 -50.05 13.43 -6.78
CA LEU A 357 -50.21 14.10 -8.08
C LEU A 357 -51.11 15.35 -8.04
N GLN A 358 -51.99 15.44 -7.05
CA GLN A 358 -52.89 16.58 -6.87
C GLN A 358 -52.26 17.72 -6.07
N ASP A 359 -51.11 17.48 -5.44
CA ASP A 359 -50.41 18.50 -4.66
C ASP A 359 -49.95 19.65 -5.55
N PRO A 360 -49.99 20.90 -5.08
CA PRO A 360 -49.88 22.07 -5.94
C PRO A 360 -48.63 22.09 -6.82
N ASP A 361 -47.47 21.75 -6.25
CA ASP A 361 -46.16 21.77 -6.91
C ASP A 361 -45.94 20.58 -7.86
N ILE A 362 -46.40 19.39 -7.47
CA ILE A 362 -46.34 18.16 -8.28
C ILE A 362 -47.26 18.31 -9.49
N ARG A 363 -48.50 18.76 -9.26
CA ARG A 363 -49.50 18.99 -10.29
C ARG A 363 -49.02 20.01 -11.32
N GLU A 364 -48.42 21.10 -10.86
CA GLU A 364 -47.90 22.15 -11.74
C GLU A 364 -46.79 21.62 -12.63
N PHE A 365 -45.87 20.82 -12.07
CA PHE A 365 -44.81 20.17 -12.83
C PHE A 365 -45.35 19.25 -13.92
N TYR A 366 -46.21 18.28 -13.58
CA TYR A 366 -46.75 17.33 -14.56
C TYR A 366 -47.66 17.98 -15.60
N ARG A 367 -48.39 19.05 -15.26
CA ARG A 367 -49.13 19.85 -16.24
C ARG A 367 -48.18 20.48 -17.27
N GLY A 368 -47.02 20.98 -16.83
CA GLY A 368 -45.96 21.49 -17.70
C GLY A 368 -45.41 20.42 -18.65
N ILE A 369 -45.22 19.19 -18.16
CA ILE A 369 -44.79 18.04 -18.99
C ILE A 369 -45.86 17.65 -20.01
N LEU A 370 -47.13 17.48 -19.58
CA LEU A 370 -48.25 17.13 -20.45
C LEU A 370 -48.51 18.17 -21.56
N GLY A 371 -48.30 19.45 -21.26
CA GLY A 371 -48.44 20.54 -22.24
C GLY A 371 -47.42 20.49 -23.38
N LYS A 372 -46.34 19.70 -23.25
CA LYS A 372 -45.30 19.54 -24.26
C LYS A 372 -45.42 18.22 -25.05
N ILE A 373 -46.47 17.42 -24.85
CA ILE A 373 -46.65 16.09 -25.50
C ILE A 373 -47.87 16.11 -26.43
N HIS A 374 -47.63 15.89 -27.74
CA HIS A 374 -48.69 15.73 -28.73
C HIS A 374 -48.30 14.69 -29.82
N PRO A 375 -49.13 13.68 -30.08
CA PRO A 375 -50.38 13.30 -29.40
C PRO A 375 -50.15 12.70 -28.01
N LEU A 376 -51.15 12.78 -27.12
CA LEU A 376 -51.07 12.20 -25.77
C LEU A 376 -51.10 10.66 -25.80
N THR A 377 -50.14 10.04 -25.11
CA THR A 377 -50.11 8.60 -24.81
C THR A 377 -51.25 8.22 -23.85
N GLU A 378 -51.49 6.92 -23.66
CA GLU A 378 -52.57 6.44 -22.79
C GLU A 378 -52.29 6.80 -21.32
N GLU A 379 -51.03 6.64 -20.92
CA GLU A 379 -50.44 7.01 -19.64
C GLU A 379 -50.62 8.53 -19.39
N ALA A 380 -50.28 9.36 -20.39
CA ALA A 380 -50.47 10.80 -20.32
C ALA A 380 -51.94 11.20 -20.09
N ARG A 381 -52.90 10.48 -20.67
CA ARG A 381 -54.34 10.75 -20.46
C ARG A 381 -54.77 10.42 -19.04
N LYS A 382 -54.33 9.29 -18.48
CA LYS A 382 -54.64 8.90 -17.10
C LYS A 382 -54.11 9.91 -16.09
N ILE A 383 -52.84 10.31 -16.24
CA ILE A 383 -52.23 11.33 -15.37
C ILE A 383 -52.95 12.67 -15.50
N LYS A 384 -53.34 13.06 -16.73
CA LYS A 384 -54.14 14.27 -16.98
C LYS A 384 -55.49 14.23 -16.26
N GLU A 385 -56.23 13.13 -16.36
CA GLU A 385 -57.52 12.97 -15.67
C GLU A 385 -57.39 13.09 -14.15
N ILE A 386 -56.33 12.52 -13.55
CA ILE A 386 -56.11 12.58 -12.09
C ILE A 386 -55.77 13.99 -11.62
N ILE A 387 -54.97 14.72 -12.42
CA ILE A 387 -54.57 16.11 -12.16
C ILE A 387 -55.76 17.08 -12.32
N GLU A 388 -56.68 16.80 -13.24
CA GLU A 388 -57.82 17.65 -13.56
C GLU A 388 -59.07 17.33 -12.70
N ASN A 389 -59.23 16.10 -12.22
CA ASN A 389 -60.32 15.71 -11.32
C ASN A 389 -60.06 16.17 -9.88
N ARG A 390 -60.58 17.34 -9.51
CA ARG A 390 -60.68 17.77 -8.10
C ARG A 390 -61.52 16.77 -7.30
N LYS A 391 -60.89 16.01 -6.39
CA LYS A 391 -61.62 15.58 -5.18
C LYS A 391 -61.64 16.77 -4.23
N TYR A 392 -62.85 17.29 -4.00
CA TYR A 392 -63.14 18.35 -3.03
C TYR A 392 -62.92 17.86 -1.61
#